data_AF-A0A4W5MTX0-F1
#
_entry.id   AF-A0A4W5MTX0-F1
#
_cell.length_a   1.000
_cell.length_b   1.000
_cell.length_c   1.000
_cell.angle_alpha   90.00
_cell.angle_beta   90.00
_cell.angle_gamma   90.00
#
_symmetry.space_group_name_H-M   'P 1'
#
loop_
_entity.id
_entity.type
_entity.pdbx_description
1 polymer ?
#
loop_
_entity_poly.entity_id
_entity_poly.type
_entity_poly.pdbx_seq_one_letter_code
_entity_poly.pdbx_strand_id
1 'polypeptide(L)' 'VCLRTHSGRYTITAKNKAGQKHVNVRVNVLDVPGAPRELKVTDITRATMRLIWKLPANDGGERIKSYLIEKKN' A
#
# COMPACT_ATOMS: atom_id res chain seq x y z
N VAL A 1 4.52 -13.31 -10.88
CA VAL A 1 4.67 -12.18 -9.94
C VAL A 1 3.93 -10.98 -10.50
N CYS A 2 3.06 -10.31 -9.73
CA CYS A 2 2.39 -9.10 -10.18
C CYS A 2 3.26 -7.88 -9.85
N LEU A 3 3.68 -7.13 -10.88
CA LEU A 3 4.49 -5.93 -10.73
C LEU A 3 3.59 -4.70 -10.73
N ARG A 4 4.05 -3.60 -10.12
CA ARG A 4 3.33 -2.30 -10.17
C ARG A 4 3.08 -1.83 -11.60
N THR A 5 3.95 -2.19 -12.54
CA THR A 5 3.81 -1.91 -13.98
C THR A 5 2.65 -2.66 -14.65
N HIS A 6 2.08 -3.69 -13.99
CA HIS A 6 0.86 -4.36 -14.46
C HIS A 6 -0.41 -3.57 -14.09
N SER A 7 -0.29 -2.40 -13.46
CA SER A 7 -1.43 -1.49 -13.28
C SER A 7 -1.81 -0.88 -14.63
N GLY A 8 -3.10 -0.88 -14.96
CA GLY A 8 -3.54 -0.40 -16.26
C GLY A 8 -5.01 -0.68 -16.55
N ARG A 9 -5.42 -0.31 -17.77
CA ARG A 9 -6.75 -0.63 -18.30
C ARG A 9 -6.66 -1.94 -19.09
N TYR A 10 -7.44 -2.91 -18.68
CA TYR A 10 -7.57 -4.20 -19.33
C TYR A 10 -8.93 -4.32 -20.00
N THR A 11 -8.96 -4.97 -21.16
CA THR A 11 -10.20 -5.26 -21.89
C THR A 11 -10.47 -6.75 -21.82
N ILE A 12 -11.52 -7.12 -21.10
CA ILE A 12 -12.02 -8.50 -21.04
C ILE A 12 -12.94 -8.69 -22.23
N THR A 13 -12.73 -9.78 -22.98
CA THR A 13 -13.52 -10.13 -24.15
C THR A 13 -14.17 -11.49 -23.95
N ALA A 14 -15.50 -11.55 -24.01
CA ALA A 14 -16.26 -12.79 -23.98
C ALA A 14 -16.88 -13.03 -25.36
N LYS A 15 -16.61 -14.19 -25.96
CA LYS A 15 -17.11 -14.58 -27.29
C LYS A 15 -17.83 -15.93 -27.21
N ASN A 16 -19.02 -16.01 -27.79
CA ASN A 16 -19.76 -17.25 -28.00
C ASN A 16 -20.36 -17.29 -29.43
N LYS A 17 -21.12 -18.34 -29.78
CA LYS A 17 -21.74 -18.49 -31.11
C LYS A 17 -22.73 -17.35 -31.46
N ALA A 18 -23.28 -16.66 -30.47
CA ALA A 18 -24.25 -15.57 -30.67
C ALA A 18 -23.59 -14.19 -30.77
N GLY A 19 -22.31 -14.05 -30.44
CA GLY A 19 -21.59 -12.79 -30.58
C GLY A 19 -20.43 -12.63 -29.60
N GLN A 20 -19.96 -11.38 -29.49
CA GLN A 20 -18.83 -11.00 -28.65
C GLN A 20 -19.15 -9.73 -27.86
N LYS A 21 -18.72 -9.68 -26.59
CA LYS A 21 -18.85 -8.51 -25.73
C LYS A 21 -17.50 -8.15 -25.11
N HIS A 22 -17.25 -6.85 -25.00
CA HIS A 22 -16.04 -6.30 -24.40
C HIS A 22 -16.38 -5.53 -23.12
N VAL A 23 -15.56 -5.67 -22.08
CA VAL A 23 -15.65 -4.92 -20.83
C VAL A 23 -14.29 -4.35 -20.49
N ASN A 24 -14.25 -3.06 -20.16
CA ASN A 24 -13.04 -2.38 -19.72
C ASN A 24 -12.96 -2.41 -18.19
N VAL A 25 -11.83 -2.85 -17.65
CA VAL A 25 -11.55 -2.90 -16.21
C VAL A 25 -10.25 -2.14 -15.93
N ARG A 26 -10.21 -1.39 -14.83
CA ARG A 26 -8.99 -0.74 -14.35
C ARG A 26 -8.40 -1.58 -13.22
N VAL A 27 -7.18 -2.04 -13.40
CA VAL A 27 -6.43 -2.81 -12.39
C VAL A 27 -5.41 -1.87 -11.76
N ASN A 28 -5.39 -1.83 -10.43
CA ASN A 28 -4.37 -1.12 -9.66
C ASN A 28 -3.60 -2.14 -8.81
N VAL A 29 -2.31 -2.33 -9.12
CA VAL A 29 -1.45 -3.25 -8.38
C VAL A 29 -0.77 -2.45 -7.27
N LEU A 30 -1.12 -2.79 -6.04
CA LEU A 30 -0.56 -2.22 -4.82
C LEU A 30 0.50 -3.15 -4.25
N ASP A 31 1.44 -2.58 -3.52
CA ASP A 31 2.47 -3.24 -2.75
C ASP A 31 2.39 -2.77 -1.29
N VAL A 32 3.12 -3.43 -0.40
CA VAL A 32 3.16 -3.04 1.01
C VAL A 32 3.98 -1.75 1.14
N PRO A 33 3.52 -0.75 1.92
CA PRO A 33 4.34 0.41 2.24
C PRO A 33 5.66 -0.01 2.88
N GLY A 34 6.74 0.70 2.56
CA GLY A 34 8.02 0.47 3.20
C GLY A 34 7.99 0.78 4.70
N ALA A 35 9.08 0.42 5.40
CA ALA A 35 9.22 0.73 6.81
C ALA A 35 9.28 2.26 7.05
N PRO A 36 8.64 2.76 8.13
CA PRO A 36 8.80 4.15 8.56
C PRO A 36 10.29 4.48 8.77
N ARG A 37 10.67 5.71 8.44
CA ARG A 37 12.07 6.14 8.52
C ARG A 37 12.32 6.93 9.80
N GLU A 38 13.57 6.93 10.25
CA GLU A 38 14.04 7.79 11.35
C GLU A 38 13.15 7.74 12.60
N LEU A 39 12.87 6.55 13.13
CA LEU A 39 12.17 6.41 14.40
C LEU A 39 13.02 7.02 15.52
N LYS A 40 12.48 8.05 16.18
CA LYS A 40 13.09 8.75 17.31
C LYS A 40 12.15 8.69 18.50
N VAL A 41 12.75 8.46 19.67
CA VAL A 41 12.06 8.56 20.95
C VAL A 41 12.46 9.86 21.61
N THR A 42 11.46 10.60 22.08
CA THR A 42 11.58 11.91 22.71
C THR A 42 10.67 11.97 23.93
N ASP A 43 10.81 13.00 24.76
CA ASP A 43 9.94 13.27 25.93
C ASP A 43 9.73 12.02 26.82
N ILE A 44 10.84 11.39 27.24
CA ILE A 44 10.80 10.16 28.03
C ILE A 44 10.54 10.50 29.50
N THR A 45 9.50 9.90 30.07
CA THR A 45 9.20 9.91 31.50
C THR A 45 9.14 8.47 32.03
N ARG A 46 8.94 8.29 33.34
CA ARG A 46 8.75 6.95 33.91
C ARG A 46 7.48 6.25 33.42
N ALA A 47 6.51 7.00 32.89
CA ALA A 47 5.19 6.48 32.51
C ALA A 47 4.90 6.62 31.00
N THR A 48 5.53 7.57 30.31
CA THR A 48 5.20 7.93 28.93
C THR A 48 6.46 8.18 28.10
N MET A 49 6.33 8.03 26.79
CA MET A 49 7.35 8.43 25.82
C MET A 49 6.67 8.92 24.55
N ARG A 50 7.34 9.79 23.79
CA ARG A 50 6.86 10.27 22.49
C ARG A 50 7.68 9.67 21.36
N LEU A 51 6.98 9.02 20.44
CA LEU A 51 7.56 8.43 19.23
C LEU A 51 7.34 9.38 18.05
N ILE A 52 8.40 9.65 17.29
CA ILE A 52 8.38 10.49 16.09
C ILE A 52 9.07 9.73 14.97
N TRP A 53 8.45 9.66 13.79
CA TRP A 53 9.02 9.01 12.62
C TRP A 53 8.66 9.77 11.34
N LYS A 54 9.39 9.48 10.27
CA LYS A 54 9.15 9.99 8.92
C LYS A 54 8.44 8.95 8.06
N LEU A 55 7.73 9.45 7.04
CA LEU A 55 7.11 8.61 6.01
C LEU A 55 8.14 7.67 5.35
N PRO A 56 7.76 6.43 5.00
CA PRO A 56 8.60 5.55 4.21
C PRO A 56 8.94 6.16 2.85
N ALA A 57 10.01 5.68 2.23
CA ALA A 57 10.42 6.13 0.89
C ALA A 57 9.46 5.66 -0.21
N ASN A 58 8.75 4.55 0.02
CA ASN A 58 7.75 3.98 -0.88
C ASN A 58 6.49 3.69 -0.06
N ASP A 59 5.35 4.20 -0.51
CA ASP A 59 4.04 4.01 0.11
C ASP A 59 3.31 2.75 -0.39
N GLY A 60 3.95 1.98 -1.26
CA GLY A 60 3.36 0.75 -1.82
C GLY A 60 2.32 1.01 -2.92
N GLY A 61 1.92 2.24 -3.17
CA GLY A 61 1.06 2.61 -4.31
C GLY A 61 -0.28 3.18 -3.88
N GLU A 62 -0.47 3.30 -2.57
CA GLU A 62 -1.58 4.00 -1.96
C GLU A 62 -1.05 4.79 -0.76
N ARG A 63 -1.73 5.88 -0.41
CA ARG A 63 -1.43 6.64 0.82
C ARG A 63 -1.47 5.71 2.04
N ILE A 64 -0.56 5.95 2.98
CA ILE A 64 -0.51 5.21 4.25
C ILE A 64 -1.76 5.53 5.07
N LYS A 65 -2.46 4.47 5.49
CA LYS A 65 -3.72 4.56 6.24
C LYS A 65 -3.50 4.68 7.74
N SER A 66 -2.51 3.96 8.29
CA SER A 66 -2.24 3.89 9.72
C SER A 66 -0.84 3.35 10.01
N TYR A 67 -0.37 3.57 11.24
CA TYR A 67 0.85 2.96 11.78
C TYR A 67 0.49 2.07 12.98
N LEU A 68 1.14 0.90 13.08
CA LEU A 68 1.05 0.03 14.24
C LEU A 68 2.26 0.27 15.13
N ILE A 69 2.02 0.51 16.42
CA ILE A 69 3.08 0.68 17.42
C ILE A 69 3.11 -0.57 18.29
N GLU A 70 4.24 -1.27 18.27
CA GLU A 70 4.48 -2.44 19.09
C GLU A 70 5.42 -2.08 20.24
N LYS A 71 5.02 -2.43 21.46
CA LYS A 71 5.85 -2.34 22.66
C LYS A 71 6.08 -3.75 23.17
N LYS A 72 7.34 -4.17 23.26
CA LYS A 72 7.71 -5.40 23.95
C LYS A 72 7.98 -5.09 25.43
N ASN A 73 7.38 -5.89 26.32
CA ASN A 73 7.64 -5.85 27.76
C ASN A 73 8.83 -6.73 28.11
#